data_AF-A0A3S1GDH6-F1
#
_entry.id   AF-A0A3S1GDH6-F1
#
_cell.length_a   1.000
_cell.length_b   1.000
_cell.length_c   1.000
_cell.angle_alpha   90.00
_cell.angle_beta   90.00
_cell.angle_gamma   90.00
#
_symmetry.space_group_name_H-M   'P 1'
#
loop_
_entity.id
_entity.type
_entity.pdbx_description
1 polymer ?
#
loop_
_entity_poly.entity_id
_entity_poly.type
_entity_poly.pdbx_seq_one_letter_code
_entity_poly.pdbx_strand_id
1 'polypeptide(L)'
;LDGFVKWWEDHTAKHGASIDNNPSPGNKRGGLTTILEKSLGAVAKGGQTPLNGVFGYAEKVTGSGLVFMDTPGYDPVSATGQVAGGANVIVFTTGRGSCFGCRPTPSIKVATNSTMYHQMEEDMDVNCGVIASGEKTIPGMGREIFELIIETASGRKTKSETFGYGDNEFVPWHLGATL
;
A
#
# COMPACT_ATOMS: atom_id res chain seq x y z
N LEU A 1 -9.68 -1.08 18.76
CA LEU A 1 -9.83 -0.51 17.40
C LEU A 1 -10.60 0.81 17.46
N ASP A 2 -11.75 0.87 18.14
CA ASP A 2 -12.58 2.09 18.26
C ASP A 2 -11.82 3.33 18.78
N GLY A 3 -10.85 3.13 19.68
CA GLY A 3 -9.98 4.22 20.17
C GLY A 3 -9.10 4.85 19.07
N PHE A 4 -8.64 4.06 18.09
CA PHE A 4 -7.83 4.57 16.98
C PHE A 4 -8.67 5.38 16.00
N VAL A 5 -9.87 4.89 15.64
CA VAL A 5 -10.78 5.61 14.74
C VAL A 5 -11.16 6.96 15.33
N LYS A 6 -11.57 6.98 16.60
CA LYS A 6 -11.90 8.23 17.29
C LYS A 6 -10.72 9.20 17.36
N TRP A 7 -9.51 8.67 17.57
CA TRP A 7 -8.29 9.49 17.54
C TRP A 7 -8.09 10.15 16.17
N TRP A 8 -8.27 9.40 15.07
CA TRP A 8 -8.16 9.95 13.70
C TRP A 8 -9.26 10.97 13.37
N GLU A 9 -10.49 10.74 13.81
CA GLU A 9 -11.59 11.73 13.71
C GLU A 9 -11.21 13.03 14.41
N ASP A 10 -10.75 12.94 15.67
CA ASP A 10 -10.33 14.10 16.46
C ASP A 10 -9.10 14.80 15.84
N HIS A 11 -8.13 14.04 15.34
CA HIS A 11 -6.92 14.56 14.72
C HIS A 11 -7.23 15.33 13.43
N THR A 12 -7.98 14.72 12.51
CA THR A 12 -8.39 15.36 11.25
C THR A 12 -9.23 16.61 11.51
N ALA A 13 -10.19 16.55 12.44
CA ALA A 13 -11.03 17.69 12.80
C ALA A 13 -10.23 18.88 13.32
N LYS A 14 -9.22 18.66 14.18
CA LYS A 14 -8.30 19.72 14.67
C LYS A 14 -7.54 20.43 13.56
N HIS A 15 -7.36 19.77 12.43
CA HIS A 15 -6.66 20.27 11.26
C HIS A 15 -7.61 20.69 10.11
N GLY A 16 -8.91 20.79 10.37
CA GLY A 16 -9.91 21.24 9.39
C GLY A 16 -10.19 20.23 8.26
N ALA A 17 -9.88 18.95 8.49
CA ALA A 17 -10.13 17.86 7.55
C ALA A 17 -11.16 16.88 8.12
N SER A 18 -11.69 16.01 7.25
CA SER A 18 -12.54 14.87 7.63
C SER A 18 -11.89 13.57 7.19
N ILE A 19 -12.07 12.50 7.95
CA ILE A 19 -11.61 11.15 7.58
C ILE A 19 -12.27 10.63 6.28
N ASP A 20 -13.45 11.16 5.93
CA ASP A 20 -14.18 10.83 4.70
C ASP A 20 -13.60 11.52 3.45
N ASN A 21 -12.55 12.33 3.59
CA ASN A 21 -11.98 13.10 2.48
C ASN A 21 -11.19 12.23 1.46
N ASN A 22 -11.31 10.91 1.59
CA ASN A 22 -10.84 9.89 0.68
C ASN A 22 -12.06 9.01 0.33
N PRO A 23 -12.44 8.75 -0.95
CA PRO A 23 -11.62 8.68 -2.14
C PRO A 23 -11.22 10.04 -2.74
N SER A 24 -9.96 10.13 -3.20
CA SER A 24 -9.46 11.28 -3.98
C SER A 24 -10.25 11.51 -5.27
N PRO A 25 -10.18 12.70 -5.91
CA PRO A 25 -10.85 12.95 -7.20
C PRO A 25 -10.46 11.95 -8.29
N GLY A 26 -9.22 11.45 -8.28
CA GLY A 26 -8.76 10.40 -9.18
C GLY A 26 -9.42 9.05 -8.91
N ASN A 27 -9.63 8.70 -7.64
CA ASN A 27 -10.35 7.49 -7.25
C ASN A 27 -11.84 7.56 -7.61
N LYS A 28 -12.48 8.72 -7.41
CA LYS A 28 -13.88 8.97 -7.80
C LYS A 28 -14.10 8.80 -9.31
N ARG A 29 -13.22 9.39 -10.13
CA ARG A 29 -13.23 9.16 -11.59
C ARG A 29 -12.94 7.71 -11.98
N GLY A 30 -12.23 6.98 -11.13
CA GLY A 30 -11.95 5.55 -11.30
C GLY A 30 -13.05 4.61 -10.81
N GLY A 31 -14.19 5.13 -10.35
CA GLY A 31 -15.37 4.34 -9.97
C GLY A 31 -15.52 4.07 -8.47
N LEU A 32 -14.62 4.55 -7.61
CA LEU A 32 -14.79 4.48 -6.15
C LEU A 32 -15.60 5.67 -5.67
N THR A 33 -16.88 5.47 -5.36
CA THR A 33 -17.83 6.54 -5.06
C THR A 33 -17.84 6.92 -3.59
N THR A 34 -17.57 5.96 -2.70
CA THR A 34 -17.58 6.17 -1.24
C THR A 34 -16.27 5.76 -0.56
N ILE A 35 -16.02 6.30 0.64
CA ILE A 35 -14.93 5.83 1.51
C ILE A 35 -15.12 4.35 1.86
N LEU A 36 -16.36 3.90 2.06
CA LEU A 36 -16.67 2.52 2.43
C LEU A 36 -16.23 1.53 1.35
N GLU A 37 -16.52 1.80 0.08
CA GLU A 37 -16.08 0.98 -1.05
C GLU A 37 -14.55 0.87 -1.10
N LYS A 38 -13.85 2.00 -0.90
CA LYS A 38 -12.38 2.04 -0.87
C LYS A 38 -11.83 1.24 0.32
N SER A 39 -12.43 1.40 1.49
CA SER A 39 -12.02 0.73 2.73
C SER A 39 -12.20 -0.79 2.65
N LEU A 40 -13.28 -1.27 2.03
CA LEU A 40 -13.48 -2.72 1.80
C LEU A 40 -12.37 -3.31 0.94
N GLY A 41 -11.99 -2.64 -0.15
CA GLY A 41 -10.84 -3.03 -0.96
C GLY A 41 -9.52 -2.94 -0.20
N ALA A 42 -9.38 -1.99 0.72
CA ALA A 42 -8.19 -1.86 1.54
C ALA A 42 -8.02 -3.03 2.52
N VAL A 43 -9.11 -3.42 3.21
CA VAL A 43 -9.17 -4.53 4.17
C VAL A 43 -8.92 -5.87 3.50
N ALA A 44 -9.35 -6.06 2.24
CA ALA A 44 -9.13 -7.30 1.49
C ALA A 44 -7.65 -7.70 1.39
N LYS A 45 -6.71 -6.74 1.47
CA LYS A 45 -5.25 -7.01 1.46
C LYS A 45 -4.76 -7.75 2.71
N GLY A 46 -5.49 -7.66 3.83
CA GLY A 46 -5.15 -8.39 5.06
C GLY A 46 -5.43 -9.90 4.98
N GLY A 47 -6.13 -10.36 3.94
CA GLY A 47 -6.51 -11.77 3.81
C GLY A 47 -7.53 -12.18 4.88
N GLN A 48 -7.43 -13.42 5.36
CA GLN A 48 -8.37 -14.02 6.32
C GLN A 48 -7.72 -14.44 7.64
N THR A 49 -6.42 -14.18 7.81
CA THR A 49 -5.70 -14.50 9.05
C THR A 49 -6.11 -13.55 10.18
N PRO A 50 -6.16 -14.01 11.45
CA PRO A 50 -6.41 -13.13 12.58
C PRO A 50 -5.40 -11.97 12.67
N LEU A 51 -5.86 -10.81 13.13
CA LEU A 51 -5.00 -9.67 13.44
C LEU A 51 -4.26 -9.94 14.75
N ASN A 52 -2.93 -10.01 14.68
CA ASN A 52 -2.06 -10.40 15.78
C ASN A 52 -1.44 -9.23 16.54
N GLY A 53 -1.56 -7.99 16.03
CA GLY A 53 -1.00 -6.82 16.69
C GLY A 53 -1.32 -5.53 15.98
N VAL A 54 -1.34 -4.44 16.75
CA VAL A 54 -1.46 -3.07 16.25
C VAL A 54 -0.28 -2.27 16.79
N PHE A 55 0.42 -1.58 15.91
CA PHE A 55 1.62 -0.78 16.20
C PHE A 55 1.38 0.67 15.79
N GLY A 56 1.93 1.61 16.53
CA GLY A 56 1.91 3.02 16.16
C GLY A 56 2.82 3.32 14.96
N TYR A 57 2.69 4.52 14.40
CA TYR A 57 3.53 5.00 13.31
C TYR A 57 5.03 4.85 13.66
N ALA A 58 5.78 4.13 12.81
CA ALA A 58 7.20 3.84 12.98
C ALA A 58 7.57 3.09 14.28
N GLU A 59 6.60 2.55 15.01
CA GLU A 59 6.87 1.67 16.14
C GLU A 59 7.51 0.36 15.64
N LYS A 60 8.54 -0.10 16.36
CA LYS A 60 9.23 -1.34 16.01
C LYS A 60 8.27 -2.53 16.12
N VAL A 61 8.05 -3.20 14.99
CA VAL A 61 7.20 -4.41 14.95
C VAL A 61 7.94 -5.57 15.62
N THR A 62 7.32 -6.17 16.63
CA THR A 62 7.88 -7.31 17.39
C THR A 62 7.06 -8.59 17.28
N GLY A 63 5.87 -8.53 16.65
CA GLY A 63 4.95 -9.66 16.47
C GLY A 63 5.10 -10.35 15.11
N SER A 64 4.58 -11.58 15.02
CA SER A 64 4.51 -12.38 13.79
C SER A 64 3.05 -12.61 13.34
N GLY A 65 2.84 -12.80 12.04
CA GLY A 65 1.51 -12.95 11.44
C GLY A 65 1.00 -11.64 10.86
N LEU A 66 -0.32 -11.50 10.71
CA LEU A 66 -0.92 -10.25 10.25
C LEU A 66 -0.87 -9.21 11.36
N VAL A 67 -0.18 -8.10 11.12
CA VAL A 67 -0.15 -6.94 12.02
C VAL A 67 -0.62 -5.70 11.27
N PHE A 68 -1.11 -4.71 12.01
CA PHE A 68 -1.53 -3.43 11.48
C PHE A 68 -0.65 -2.32 12.05
N MET A 69 -0.11 -1.46 11.20
CA MET A 69 0.55 -0.24 11.65
C MET A 69 -0.40 0.93 11.42
N ASP A 70 -0.71 1.65 12.50
CA ASP A 70 -1.55 2.83 12.46
C ASP A 70 -0.78 4.01 11.85
N THR A 71 -1.09 4.32 10.59
CA THR A 71 -0.37 5.29 9.77
C THR A 71 -1.34 6.23 9.04
N PRO A 72 -0.89 7.43 8.63
CA PRO A 72 -1.69 8.32 7.78
C PRO A 72 -2.04 7.69 6.42
N GLY A 73 -3.06 8.22 5.76
CA GLY A 73 -3.58 7.68 4.48
C GLY A 73 -2.74 7.98 3.24
N TYR A 74 -1.80 8.93 3.31
CA TYR A 74 -0.93 9.29 2.19
C TYR A 74 0.18 8.25 2.00
N ASP A 75 0.20 7.62 0.83
CA ASP A 75 1.01 6.43 0.52
C ASP A 75 2.50 6.56 0.92
N PRO A 76 3.26 7.61 0.54
CA PRO A 76 4.67 7.71 0.92
C PRO A 76 4.89 7.83 2.42
N VAL A 77 3.99 8.53 3.11
CA VAL A 77 4.09 8.69 4.58
C VAL A 77 3.76 7.38 5.28
N SER A 78 2.71 6.68 4.84
CA SER A 78 2.34 5.36 5.35
C SER A 78 3.47 4.35 5.20
N ALA A 79 4.00 4.22 3.99
CA ALA A 79 5.10 3.30 3.69
C ALA A 79 6.37 3.65 4.49
N THR A 80 6.67 4.95 4.65
CA THR A 80 7.80 5.40 5.49
C THR A 80 7.68 4.91 6.92
N GLY A 81 6.47 4.98 7.51
CA GLY A 81 6.21 4.43 8.83
C GLY A 81 6.47 2.93 8.90
N GLN A 82 5.98 2.18 7.90
CA GLN A 82 6.16 0.73 7.82
C GLN A 82 7.64 0.34 7.69
N VAL A 83 8.38 1.03 6.83
CA VAL A 83 9.83 0.82 6.66
C VAL A 83 10.57 1.15 7.95
N ALA A 84 10.27 2.29 8.58
CA ALA A 84 10.87 2.68 9.85
C ALA A 84 10.56 1.70 11.00
N GLY A 85 9.37 1.08 11.00
CA GLY A 85 9.00 0.04 11.96
C GLY A 85 9.59 -1.35 11.68
N GLY A 86 10.26 -1.54 10.52
CA GLY A 86 11.02 -2.75 10.20
C GLY A 86 10.53 -3.55 8.98
N ALA A 87 9.78 -2.95 8.05
CA ALA A 87 9.39 -3.63 6.82
C ALA A 87 10.58 -3.74 5.83
N ASN A 88 10.89 -4.98 5.42
CA ASN A 88 12.02 -5.28 4.52
C ASN A 88 11.63 -5.40 3.04
N VAL A 89 10.33 -5.51 2.74
CA VAL A 89 9.79 -5.49 1.37
C VAL A 89 8.42 -4.80 1.44
N ILE A 90 8.13 -3.92 0.49
CA ILE A 90 6.80 -3.31 0.31
C ILE A 90 6.15 -3.88 -0.95
N VAL A 91 4.88 -4.27 -0.84
CA VAL A 91 4.04 -4.61 -2.01
C VAL A 91 3.03 -3.49 -2.20
N PHE A 92 3.20 -2.74 -3.29
CA PHE A 92 2.45 -1.53 -3.56
C PHE A 92 1.46 -1.75 -4.71
N THR A 93 0.17 -1.76 -4.41
CA THR A 93 -0.89 -1.93 -5.43
C THR A 93 -1.28 -0.60 -6.05
N THR A 94 -1.32 -0.51 -7.38
CA THR A 94 -1.77 0.69 -8.09
C THR A 94 -2.64 0.38 -9.30
N GLY A 95 -3.70 1.17 -9.47
CA GLY A 95 -4.57 1.13 -10.67
C GLY A 95 -4.50 2.41 -11.50
N ARG A 96 -3.61 3.34 -11.12
CA ARG A 96 -3.50 4.67 -11.72
C ARG A 96 -2.07 5.04 -12.11
N GLY A 97 -1.14 4.10 -12.01
CA GLY A 97 0.24 4.29 -12.46
C GLY A 97 1.08 5.09 -11.48
N SER A 98 0.92 4.86 -10.17
CA SER A 98 1.83 5.46 -9.20
C SER A 98 3.21 4.86 -9.38
N CYS A 99 4.22 5.69 -9.67
CA CYS A 99 5.61 5.31 -9.84
C CYS A 99 6.33 5.11 -8.48
N PHE A 100 5.63 4.52 -7.51
CA PHE A 100 6.12 4.43 -6.14
C PHE A 100 7.43 3.64 -6.02
N GLY A 101 8.28 4.04 -5.08
CA GLY A 101 9.45 3.30 -4.60
C GLY A 101 9.91 3.88 -3.26
N CYS A 102 10.35 3.07 -2.29
CA CYS A 102 10.67 3.58 -0.95
C CYS A 102 12.05 3.16 -0.48
N ARG A 103 13.10 3.91 -0.86
CA ARG A 103 14.46 3.59 -0.36
C ARG A 103 14.51 3.78 1.16
N PRO A 104 15.10 2.83 1.92
CA PRO A 104 15.96 1.72 1.47
C PRO A 104 15.25 0.40 1.14
N THR A 105 13.93 0.30 1.30
CA THR A 105 13.19 -0.96 1.17
C THR A 105 12.69 -1.21 -0.27
N PRO A 106 12.99 -2.39 -0.87
CA PRO A 106 12.50 -2.73 -2.20
C PRO A 106 10.97 -2.71 -2.27
N SER A 107 10.43 -2.13 -3.33
CA SER A 107 8.99 -1.91 -3.52
C SER A 107 8.50 -2.61 -4.78
N ILE A 108 7.75 -3.69 -4.61
CA ILE A 108 7.12 -4.47 -5.69
C ILE A 108 5.83 -3.77 -6.08
N LYS A 109 5.74 -3.25 -7.31
CA LYS A 109 4.54 -2.61 -7.83
C LYS A 109 3.61 -3.60 -8.52
N VAL A 110 2.37 -3.63 -8.07
CA VAL A 110 1.32 -4.53 -8.56
C VAL A 110 0.24 -3.73 -9.27
N ALA A 111 0.15 -3.91 -10.58
CA ALA A 111 -0.85 -3.28 -11.42
C ALA A 111 -2.22 -3.97 -11.28
N THR A 112 -3.28 -3.20 -11.05
CA THR A 112 -4.64 -3.77 -10.92
C THR A 112 -5.36 -3.99 -12.25
N ASN A 113 -4.82 -3.51 -13.37
CA ASN A 113 -5.40 -3.69 -14.69
C ASN A 113 -4.32 -3.83 -15.78
N SER A 114 -4.58 -4.68 -16.77
CA SER A 114 -3.61 -5.02 -17.81
C SER A 114 -3.32 -3.85 -18.74
N THR A 115 -4.31 -3.01 -19.05
CA THR A 115 -4.13 -1.84 -19.92
C THR A 115 -3.04 -0.91 -19.38
N MET A 116 -3.12 -0.55 -18.09
CA MET A 116 -2.10 0.26 -17.43
C MET A 116 -0.78 -0.49 -17.33
N TYR A 117 -0.80 -1.79 -16.99
CA TYR A 117 0.42 -2.61 -16.93
C TYR A 117 1.19 -2.53 -18.24
N HIS A 118 0.55 -2.74 -19.40
CA HIS A 118 1.23 -2.70 -20.69
C HIS A 118 1.74 -1.31 -21.08
N GLN A 119 1.07 -0.24 -20.64
CA GLN A 119 1.53 1.13 -20.87
C GLN A 119 2.70 1.53 -19.96
N MET A 120 2.84 0.88 -18.81
CA MET A 120 3.87 1.15 -17.81
C MET A 120 4.65 -0.12 -17.49
N GLU A 121 4.88 -0.97 -18.49
CA GLU A 121 5.46 -2.29 -18.28
C GLU A 121 6.87 -2.17 -17.72
N GLU A 122 7.60 -1.13 -18.09
CA GLU A 122 8.92 -0.86 -17.54
C GLU A 122 8.89 -0.53 -16.03
N ASP A 123 7.77 -0.02 -15.51
CA ASP A 123 7.63 0.37 -14.10
C ASP A 123 6.93 -0.71 -13.24
N MET A 124 6.01 -1.49 -13.78
CA MET A 124 5.15 -2.41 -13.01
C MET A 124 5.73 -3.82 -12.89
N ASP A 125 5.94 -4.32 -11.67
CA ASP A 125 6.54 -5.65 -11.45
C ASP A 125 5.56 -6.80 -11.73
N VAL A 126 4.26 -6.62 -11.44
CA VAL A 126 3.23 -7.66 -11.58
C VAL A 126 1.97 -7.11 -12.25
N ASN A 127 1.41 -7.87 -13.20
CA ASN A 127 0.09 -7.62 -13.76
C ASN A 127 -0.99 -8.47 -13.07
N CYS A 128 -1.83 -7.87 -12.21
CA CYS A 128 -3.01 -8.54 -11.64
C CYS A 128 -4.28 -8.32 -12.46
N GLY A 129 -4.24 -7.55 -13.55
CA GLY A 129 -5.37 -7.38 -14.47
C GLY A 129 -5.80 -8.67 -15.15
N VAL A 130 -4.90 -9.65 -15.26
CA VAL A 130 -5.14 -11.01 -15.77
C VAL A 130 -6.16 -11.80 -14.94
N ILE A 131 -6.42 -11.39 -13.69
CA ILE A 131 -7.49 -11.96 -12.86
C ILE A 131 -8.86 -11.58 -13.45
N ALA A 132 -9.02 -10.34 -13.88
CA ALA A 132 -10.29 -9.84 -14.43
C ALA A 132 -10.60 -10.44 -15.82
N SER A 133 -9.58 -10.81 -16.60
CA SER A 133 -9.76 -11.53 -17.88
C SER A 133 -10.02 -13.03 -17.71
N GLY A 134 -9.89 -13.57 -16.48
CA GLY A 134 -10.05 -15.00 -16.19
C GLY A 134 -8.84 -15.86 -16.57
N GLU A 135 -7.73 -15.25 -16.98
CA GLU A 135 -6.50 -15.97 -17.32
C GLU A 135 -5.84 -16.59 -16.08
N LYS A 136 -5.92 -15.91 -14.93
CA LYS A 136 -5.43 -16.42 -13.64
C LYS A 136 -6.45 -16.26 -12.54
N THR A 137 -6.32 -17.10 -11.52
CA THR A 137 -7.15 -17.05 -10.31
C THR A 137 -6.47 -16.18 -9.24
N ILE A 138 -7.26 -15.70 -8.27
CA ILE A 138 -6.72 -14.97 -7.11
C ILE A 138 -5.66 -15.81 -6.36
N PRO A 139 -5.88 -17.10 -6.02
CA PRO A 139 -4.83 -17.92 -5.41
C PRO A 139 -3.59 -18.09 -6.27
N GLY A 140 -3.74 -18.24 -7.59
CA GLY A 140 -2.62 -18.34 -8.53
C GLY A 140 -1.76 -17.08 -8.51
N MET A 141 -2.38 -15.90 -8.62
CA MET A 141 -1.63 -14.64 -8.51
C MET A 141 -1.06 -14.40 -7.13
N GLY A 142 -1.75 -14.81 -6.06
CA GLY A 142 -1.22 -14.75 -4.70
C GLY A 142 0.08 -15.55 -4.56
N ARG A 143 0.15 -16.73 -5.20
CA ARG A 143 1.36 -17.55 -5.20
C ARG A 143 2.52 -16.89 -5.94
N GLU A 144 2.27 -16.30 -7.10
CA GLU A 144 3.32 -15.61 -7.87
C GLU A 144 3.85 -14.38 -7.15
N ILE A 145 2.97 -13.58 -6.53
CA ILE A 145 3.38 -12.44 -5.70
C ILE A 145 4.21 -12.92 -4.52
N PHE A 146 3.82 -14.01 -3.86
CA PHE A 146 4.58 -14.59 -2.76
C PHE A 146 5.98 -15.02 -3.20
N GLU A 147 6.12 -15.71 -4.32
CA GLU A 147 7.42 -16.11 -4.87
C GLU A 147 8.29 -14.89 -5.20
N LEU A 148 7.69 -13.85 -5.81
CA LEU A 148 8.40 -12.61 -6.10
C LEU A 148 8.86 -11.87 -4.83
N ILE A 149 8.08 -11.89 -3.74
CA ILE A 149 8.51 -11.36 -2.44
C ILE A 149 9.76 -12.09 -1.96
N ILE A 150 9.79 -13.43 -2.05
CA ILE A 150 10.96 -14.23 -1.63
C ILE A 150 12.18 -13.92 -2.50
N GLU A 151 12.02 -13.86 -3.82
CA GLU A 151 13.11 -13.51 -4.73
C GLU A 151 13.65 -12.11 -4.46
N THR A 152 12.76 -11.14 -4.22
CA THR A 152 13.12 -9.74 -3.92
C THR A 152 13.86 -9.65 -2.61
N ALA A 153 13.36 -10.30 -1.55
CA ALA A 153 14.05 -10.42 -0.27
C ALA A 153 15.42 -11.13 -0.41
N SER A 154 15.59 -11.96 -1.43
CA SER A 154 16.84 -12.67 -1.76
C SER A 154 17.78 -11.87 -2.68
N GLY A 155 17.42 -10.63 -3.05
CA GLY A 155 18.28 -9.72 -3.81
C GLY A 155 17.87 -9.48 -5.27
N ARG A 156 16.74 -10.03 -5.74
CA ARG A 156 16.16 -9.61 -7.02
C ARG A 156 15.73 -8.14 -6.91
N LYS A 157 16.26 -7.28 -7.77
CA LYS A 157 15.84 -5.87 -7.81
C LYS A 157 14.43 -5.75 -8.38
N THR A 158 13.64 -4.87 -7.76
CA THR A 158 12.37 -4.39 -8.29
C THR A 158 12.60 -3.41 -9.44
N LYS A 159 11.57 -3.18 -10.26
CA LYS A 159 11.61 -2.17 -11.31
C LYS A 159 11.85 -0.78 -10.72
N SER A 160 11.23 -0.44 -9.58
CA SER A 160 11.45 0.83 -8.88
C SER A 160 12.93 1.06 -8.53
N GLU A 161 13.63 0.06 -8.03
CA GLU A 161 15.06 0.15 -7.74
C GLU A 161 15.91 0.31 -9.00
N THR A 162 15.56 -0.39 -10.08
CA THR A 162 16.28 -0.34 -11.37
C THR A 162 16.16 1.03 -12.02
N PHE A 163 14.98 1.66 -11.94
CA PHE A 163 14.73 3.02 -12.42
C PHE A 163 15.31 4.12 -11.50
N GLY A 164 15.77 3.75 -10.31
CA GLY A 164 16.29 4.72 -9.33
C GLY A 164 15.20 5.50 -8.60
N TYR A 165 13.97 4.99 -8.55
CA TYR A 165 12.91 5.58 -7.76
C TYR A 165 13.14 5.38 -6.26
N GLY A 166 12.57 6.30 -5.49
CA GLY A 166 12.43 6.22 -4.04
C GLY A 166 13.30 7.14 -3.19
N ASP A 167 14.19 7.94 -3.78
CA ASP A 167 14.92 8.97 -3.02
C ASP A 167 13.99 10.04 -2.43
N ASN A 168 12.87 10.34 -3.10
CA ASN A 168 11.92 11.40 -2.71
C ASN A 168 10.67 10.87 -2.00
N GLU A 169 10.56 9.56 -1.78
CA GLU A 169 9.33 8.94 -1.25
C GLU A 169 9.51 8.29 0.12
N PHE A 170 10.69 8.43 0.71
CA PHE A 170 10.86 8.28 2.15
C PHE A 170 10.49 9.61 2.84
N VAL A 171 9.21 9.74 3.20
CA VAL A 171 8.60 10.97 3.71
C VAL A 171 8.12 10.75 5.14
N PRO A 172 8.87 11.18 6.16
CA PRO A 172 8.41 11.12 7.54
C PRO A 172 7.11 11.90 7.75
N TRP A 173 6.27 11.43 8.65
CA TRP A 173 5.03 12.14 8.95
C TRP A 173 5.31 13.46 9.67
N HIS A 174 5.00 14.57 8.99
CA HIS A 174 4.90 15.88 9.63
C HIS A 174 3.55 16.01 10.34
N LEU A 175 3.57 16.35 11.64
CA LEU A 175 2.35 16.45 12.45
C LEU A 175 1.30 17.36 11.79
N GLY A 176 0.18 16.77 11.39
CA GLY A 176 -0.90 17.42 10.65
C GLY A 176 -1.86 16.40 10.03
N ALA A 177 -2.97 16.87 9.44
CA ALA A 177 -3.84 16.00 8.65
C ALA A 177 -3.12 15.56 7.37
N THR A 178 -2.78 14.28 7.30
CA THR A 178 -2.15 13.64 6.14
C THR A 178 -3.09 12.51 5.69
N LEU A 179 -3.80 12.71 4.59
CA LEU A 179 -4.91 11.86 4.12
C LEU A 179 -4.73 11.42 2.66
#